data_AF-A0AA39P8F1-F1
#
_entry.id   AF-A0AA39P8F1-F1
#
_cell.length_a   1.000
_cell.length_b   1.000
_cell.length_c   1.000
_cell.angle_alpha   90.00
_cell.angle_beta   90.00
_cell.angle_gamma   90.00
#
_symmetry.space_group_name_H-M   'P 1'
#
loop_
_entity.id
_entity.type
_entity.pdbx_description
1 polymer ?
#
loop_
_entity_poly.entity_id
_entity_poly.type
_entity_poly.pdbx_seq_one_letter_code
_entity_poly.pdbx_strand_id
1 'polypeptide(L)'
;MFIGGQHDSEPSAGVCPLPGLSIFCALSFAVEVVVHFFRTFRGKPPSRITPIILLGSSSFLSLCVALEVLVVGLKNPSDVQRNESHLYCHVTSPIPNLVVCVLSIIFSLATMMTEVVIVVVMRKAMFQLGCEPSSLSKQFLVRLFAFSACICLVVCISIYSLISPPVGGTLSAWYILLNAVPICGVVTFGTQKDILRFYFQRKRDPNVGQQEQRMVQLSGEDVSRNSMPLDESGNGPSRQTVSSRERVTSLQP
;
A
#
# COMPACT_ATOMS: atom_id res chain seq x y z
N MET A 1 -10.45 17.40 -11.93
CA MET A 1 -10.95 18.58 -12.66
C MET A 1 -11.16 19.69 -11.65
N PHE A 2 -10.13 20.47 -11.38
CA PHE A 2 -10.17 21.72 -10.62
C PHE A 2 -9.76 22.82 -11.60
N ILE A 3 -10.69 23.21 -12.48
CA ILE A 3 -10.55 24.35 -13.38
C ILE A 3 -11.53 25.39 -12.83
N GLY A 4 -11.08 26.14 -11.82
CA GLY A 4 -11.80 27.28 -11.24
C GLY A 4 -10.97 28.54 -11.47
N GLY A 5 -11.62 29.61 -11.91
CA GLY A 5 -11.04 30.80 -12.54
C GLY A 5 -9.75 31.35 -11.92
N GLN A 6 -8.73 31.52 -12.75
CA GLN A 6 -7.47 32.19 -12.41
C GLN A 6 -7.56 33.73 -12.48
N HIS A 7 -8.74 34.30 -12.78
CA HIS A 7 -8.88 35.75 -12.99
C HIS A 7 -9.66 36.49 -11.90
N ASP A 8 -10.25 35.79 -10.93
CA ASP A 8 -10.97 36.43 -9.83
C ASP A 8 -10.17 36.44 -8.53
N SER A 9 -10.40 37.53 -7.78
CA SER A 9 -9.80 37.86 -6.49
C SER A 9 -9.82 36.70 -5.50
N GLU A 10 -8.62 36.33 -5.06
CA GLU A 10 -8.27 35.44 -3.94
C GLU A 10 -8.98 34.07 -3.90
N PRO A 11 -8.26 32.94 -4.08
CA PRO A 11 -8.86 31.62 -3.98
C PRO A 11 -9.42 31.38 -2.57
N SER A 12 -10.58 30.76 -2.48
CA SER A 12 -11.14 30.28 -1.21
C SER A 12 -10.11 29.43 -0.47
N ALA A 13 -9.74 29.87 0.74
CA ALA A 13 -8.71 29.28 1.59
C ALA A 13 -8.89 27.76 1.84
N GLY A 14 -10.09 27.22 1.62
CA GLY A 14 -10.40 25.81 1.84
C GLY A 14 -9.80 24.81 0.84
N VAL A 15 -9.40 25.23 -0.37
CA VAL A 15 -8.95 24.27 -1.43
C VAL A 15 -7.44 24.02 -1.42
N CYS A 16 -6.69 24.84 -0.70
CA CYS A 16 -5.23 24.82 -0.72
C CYS A 16 -4.49 23.68 0.04
N PRO A 17 -5.07 22.95 1.03
CA PRO A 17 -4.31 21.93 1.78
C PRO A 17 -4.18 20.57 1.06
N LEU A 18 -4.67 20.44 -0.17
CA LEU A 18 -4.70 19.17 -0.92
C LEU A 18 -3.35 18.45 -1.11
N PRO A 19 -2.21 19.13 -1.33
CA PRO A 19 -0.93 18.45 -1.54
C PRO A 19 -0.44 17.68 -0.31
N GLY A 20 -0.73 18.18 0.89
CA GLY A 20 -0.31 17.55 2.15
C GLY A 20 -0.93 16.15 2.33
N LEU A 21 -2.17 15.96 1.90
CA LEU A 21 -2.88 14.68 1.94
C LEU A 21 -2.14 13.56 1.19
N SER A 22 -1.44 13.89 0.10
CA SER A 22 -0.75 12.88 -0.73
C SER A 22 0.42 12.21 0.01
N ILE A 23 1.15 12.97 0.83
CA ILE A 23 2.27 12.49 1.63
C ILE A 23 1.75 11.50 2.69
N PHE A 24 0.64 11.84 3.35
CA PHE A 24 0.03 10.95 4.34
C PHE A 24 -0.45 9.66 3.71
N CYS A 25 -1.11 9.71 2.54
CA CYS A 25 -1.50 8.51 1.80
C CYS A 25 -0.30 7.61 1.48
N ALA A 26 0.82 8.18 1.05
CA ALA A 26 2.04 7.44 0.75
C ALA A 26 2.67 6.79 2.00
N LEU A 27 2.75 7.52 3.12
CA LEU A 27 3.23 6.99 4.40
C LEU A 27 2.34 5.86 4.90
N SER A 28 1.04 6.04 4.79
CA SER A 28 0.02 5.05 5.09
C SER A 28 0.27 3.74 4.32
N PHE A 29 0.51 3.85 3.02
CA PHE A 29 0.74 2.72 2.14
C PHE A 29 2.06 2.02 2.50
N ALA A 30 3.11 2.78 2.80
CA ALA A 30 4.38 2.23 3.27
C ALA A 30 4.20 1.42 4.56
N VAL A 31 3.48 1.95 5.55
CA VAL A 31 3.17 1.22 6.80
C VAL A 31 2.36 -0.06 6.51
N GLU A 32 1.38 0.00 5.62
CA GLU A 32 0.59 -1.18 5.23
C GLU A 32 1.47 -2.26 4.59
N VAL A 33 2.35 -1.90 3.66
CA VAL A 33 3.31 -2.81 3.01
C VAL A 33 4.24 -3.43 4.05
N VAL A 34 4.78 -2.62 4.97
CA VAL A 34 5.67 -3.07 6.04
C VAL A 34 4.98 -4.08 6.95
N VAL A 35 3.76 -3.77 7.42
CA VAL A 35 3.01 -4.68 8.30
C VAL A 35 2.63 -5.95 7.56
N HIS A 36 2.16 -5.84 6.32
CA HIS A 36 1.81 -7.00 5.50
C HIS A 36 3.02 -7.91 5.32
N PHE A 37 4.17 -7.33 4.97
CA PHE A 37 5.43 -8.04 4.85
C PHE A 37 5.78 -8.80 6.13
N PHE A 38 5.85 -8.12 7.28
CA PHE A 38 6.19 -8.77 8.55
C PHE A 38 5.23 -9.91 8.94
N ARG A 39 3.94 -9.80 8.57
CA ARG A 39 2.96 -10.86 8.82
C ARG A 39 3.18 -12.06 7.93
N THR A 40 3.42 -11.85 6.64
CA THR A 40 3.80 -12.91 5.69
C THR A 40 5.05 -13.64 6.18
N PHE A 41 6.05 -12.89 6.66
CA PHE A 41 7.30 -13.47 7.16
C PHE A 41 7.17 -14.26 8.45
N ARG A 42 6.24 -13.88 9.33
CA ARG A 42 5.95 -14.65 10.55
C ARG A 42 5.16 -15.93 10.27
N GLY A 43 4.89 -16.26 9.00
CA GLY A 43 4.11 -17.44 8.61
C GLY A 43 2.67 -17.40 9.11
N LYS A 44 2.20 -16.23 9.56
CA LYS A 44 0.81 -16.10 10.03
C LYS A 44 -0.07 -16.00 8.79
N PRO A 45 -1.13 -16.83 8.67
CA PRO A 45 -2.03 -16.75 7.55
C PRO A 45 -2.62 -15.33 7.45
N PRO A 46 -2.76 -14.76 6.24
CA PRO A 46 -3.31 -13.43 6.06
C PRO A 46 -4.75 -13.41 6.57
N SER A 47 -5.00 -12.66 7.65
CA SER A 47 -6.36 -12.42 8.12
C SER A 47 -7.04 -11.43 7.19
N ARG A 48 -8.25 -11.73 6.71
CA ARG A 48 -9.06 -10.84 5.87
C ARG A 48 -9.32 -9.46 6.51
N ILE A 49 -9.30 -9.40 7.84
CA ILE A 49 -9.61 -8.18 8.60
C ILE A 49 -8.39 -7.24 8.66
N THR A 50 -7.18 -7.79 8.56
CA THR A 50 -5.93 -7.01 8.68
C THR A 50 -5.78 -5.90 7.65
N PRO A 51 -5.92 -6.15 6.33
CA PRO A 51 -5.79 -5.08 5.35
C PRO A 51 -6.86 -4.00 5.55
N ILE A 52 -8.07 -4.38 5.97
CA ILE A 52 -9.16 -3.43 6.26
C ILE A 52 -8.79 -2.53 7.44
N ILE A 53 -8.26 -3.10 8.53
CA ILE A 53 -7.81 -2.31 9.69
C ILE A 53 -6.65 -1.40 9.29
N LEU A 54 -5.69 -1.90 8.53
CA LEU A 54 -4.54 -1.10 8.09
C LEU A 54 -4.99 0.07 7.24
N LEU A 55 -5.75 -0.19 6.17
CA LEU A 55 -6.30 0.83 5.29
C LEU A 55 -7.18 1.84 6.04
N GLY A 56 -8.02 1.36 6.97
CA GLY A 56 -8.86 2.20 7.81
C GLY A 56 -8.03 3.11 8.73
N SER A 57 -7.02 2.54 9.42
CA SER A 57 -6.14 3.29 10.32
C SER A 57 -5.32 4.34 9.58
N SER A 58 -4.86 4.01 8.38
CA SER A 58 -4.08 4.88 7.50
C SER A 58 -4.93 6.06 7.01
N SER A 59 -6.15 5.77 6.56
CA SER A 59 -7.11 6.78 6.09
C SER A 59 -7.52 7.70 7.22
N PHE A 60 -7.73 7.15 8.41
CA PHE A 60 -8.04 7.92 9.61
C PHE A 60 -6.90 8.87 10.00
N LEU A 61 -5.65 8.40 10.02
CA LEU A 61 -4.49 9.26 10.29
C LEU A 61 -4.35 10.39 9.25
N SER A 62 -4.53 10.08 7.97
CA SER A 62 -4.53 11.09 6.90
C SER A 62 -5.62 12.14 7.10
N LEU A 63 -6.83 11.71 7.48
CA LEU A 63 -7.94 12.61 7.81
C LEU A 63 -7.62 13.49 9.02
N CYS A 64 -7.05 12.93 10.09
CA CYS A 64 -6.65 13.69 11.28
C CYS A 64 -5.66 14.80 10.93
N VAL A 65 -4.60 14.49 10.16
CA VAL A 65 -3.63 15.52 9.80
C VAL A 65 -4.21 16.56 8.84
N ALA A 66 -5.07 16.15 7.91
CA ALA A 66 -5.77 17.09 7.05
C ALA A 66 -6.67 18.05 7.84
N LEU A 67 -7.38 17.54 8.86
CA LEU A 67 -8.17 18.35 9.78
C LEU A 67 -7.29 19.27 10.62
N GLU A 68 -6.13 18.82 11.11
CA GLU A 68 -5.20 19.69 11.84
C GLU A 68 -4.68 20.82 10.96
N VAL A 69 -4.21 20.53 9.75
CA VAL A 69 -3.74 21.55 8.80
C VAL A 69 -4.86 22.53 8.46
N LEU A 70 -6.09 22.03 8.26
CA LEU A 70 -7.25 22.86 8.02
C LEU A 70 -7.56 23.77 9.22
N VAL A 71 -7.59 23.23 10.44
CA VAL A 71 -7.85 23.99 11.67
C VAL A 71 -6.78 25.04 11.90
N VAL A 72 -5.50 24.71 11.69
CA VAL A 72 -4.38 25.67 11.81
C VAL A 72 -4.50 26.77 10.77
N GLY A 73 -4.79 26.42 9.50
CA GLY A 73 -4.99 27.39 8.43
C GLY A 73 -6.20 28.31 8.65
N LEU A 74 -7.29 27.78 9.21
CA LEU A 74 -8.49 28.56 9.55
C LEU A 74 -8.27 29.48 10.77
N LYS A 75 -7.46 29.06 11.75
CA LYS A 75 -7.16 29.87 12.93
C LYS A 75 -6.24 31.05 12.61
N ASN A 76 -5.29 30.88 11.69
CA ASN A 76 -4.32 31.91 11.32
C ASN A 76 -4.28 32.09 9.79
N PRO A 77 -5.31 32.70 9.18
CA PRO A 77 -5.38 32.85 7.73
C PRO A 77 -4.23 33.71 7.17
N SER A 78 -3.66 34.63 7.98
CA SER A 78 -2.48 35.42 7.61
C SER A 78 -1.22 34.61 7.37
N ASP A 79 -1.13 33.41 7.94
CA ASP A 79 0.02 32.52 7.82
C ASP A 79 -0.06 31.64 6.57
N VAL A 80 -1.22 31.62 5.90
CA VAL A 80 -1.43 30.86 4.67
C VAL A 80 -1.06 31.76 3.49
N GLN A 81 0.18 31.63 3.02
CA GLN A 81 0.65 32.38 1.86
C GLN A 81 0.63 31.51 0.61
N ARG A 82 0.15 32.10 -0.49
CA ARG A 82 0.22 31.45 -1.80
C ARG A 82 1.66 31.52 -2.28
N ASN A 83 2.19 30.40 -2.76
CA ASN A 83 3.51 30.38 -3.37
C ASN A 83 3.55 31.27 -4.63
N GLU A 84 4.72 31.77 -5.01
CA GLU A 84 4.91 32.61 -6.21
C GLU A 84 4.41 31.94 -7.51
N SER A 85 4.43 30.59 -7.55
CA SER A 85 3.88 29.84 -8.68
C SER A 85 2.36 29.85 -8.75
N HIS A 86 1.68 30.36 -7.73
CA HIS A 86 0.23 30.33 -7.55
C HIS A 86 -0.41 28.92 -7.56
N LEU A 87 0.38 27.84 -7.61
CA LEU A 87 -0.11 26.46 -7.68
C LEU A 87 -0.41 25.84 -6.31
N TYR A 88 0.25 26.33 -5.26
CA TYR A 88 0.19 25.76 -3.92
C TYR A 88 0.11 26.87 -2.88
N CYS A 89 -0.55 26.60 -1.76
CA CYS A 89 -0.37 27.41 -0.55
C CYS A 89 0.61 26.71 0.38
N HIS A 90 1.39 27.52 1.08
CA HIS A 90 2.24 27.07 2.17
C HIS A 90 1.83 27.81 3.43
N VAL A 91 1.96 27.12 4.56
CA VAL A 91 1.82 27.76 5.88
C VAL A 91 3.21 28.21 6.27
N THR A 92 3.39 29.51 6.51
CA THR A 92 4.69 30.09 6.90
C THR A 92 5.10 29.70 8.32
N SER A 93 4.16 29.18 9.12
CA SER A 93 4.44 28.67 10.47
C SER A 93 5.48 27.53 10.42
N PRO A 94 6.58 27.64 11.19
CA PRO A 94 7.65 26.63 11.21
C PRO A 94 7.22 25.34 11.92
N ILE A 95 6.24 25.41 12.81
CA ILE A 95 5.79 24.28 13.66
C ILE A 95 5.27 23.10 12.82
N PRO A 96 4.25 23.26 11.94
CA PRO A 96 3.74 22.14 11.16
C PRO A 96 4.80 21.56 10.21
N ASN A 97 5.64 22.40 9.62
CA ASN A 97 6.73 21.96 8.75
C ASN A 97 7.75 21.11 9.51
N LEU A 98 8.11 21.50 10.74
CA LEU A 98 9.01 20.75 11.60
C LEU A 98 8.42 19.39 11.98
N VAL A 99 7.14 19.34 12.37
CA VAL A 99 6.45 18.08 12.72
C VAL A 99 6.44 17.12 11.53
N VAL A 100 6.03 17.59 10.34
CA VAL A 100 6.02 16.77 9.12
C VAL A 100 7.43 16.30 8.75
N CYS A 101 8.43 17.16 8.88
CA CYS A 101 9.81 16.80 8.58
C CYS A 101 10.34 15.71 9.53
N VAL A 102 10.14 15.86 10.84
CA VAL A 102 10.55 14.86 11.84
C VAL A 102 9.84 13.53 11.61
N LEU A 103 8.52 13.55 11.40
CA LEU A 103 7.76 12.34 11.08
C LEU A 103 8.28 11.67 9.80
N SER A 104 8.54 12.45 8.75
CA SER A 104 9.09 11.93 7.49
C SER A 104 10.44 11.25 7.70
N ILE A 105 11.33 11.82 8.52
CA ILE A 105 12.63 11.21 8.84
C ILE A 105 12.42 9.87 9.55
N ILE A 106 11.55 9.83 10.57
CA ILE A 106 11.25 8.60 11.33
C ILE A 106 10.70 7.51 10.41
N PHE A 107 9.73 7.85 9.55
CA PHE A 107 9.13 6.89 8.62
C PHE A 107 10.13 6.39 7.57
N SER A 108 10.96 7.28 7.03
CA SER A 108 11.99 6.87 6.07
C SER A 108 13.02 5.93 6.69
N LEU A 109 13.45 6.20 7.93
CA LEU A 109 14.33 5.29 8.67
C LEU A 109 13.67 3.93 8.91
N ALA A 110 12.41 3.90 9.35
CA ALA A 110 11.65 2.67 9.54
C ALA A 110 11.50 1.87 8.23
N THR A 111 11.29 2.58 7.12
CA THR A 111 11.18 1.97 5.79
C THR A 111 12.52 1.37 5.34
N MET A 112 13.62 2.12 5.46
CA MET A 112 14.99 1.62 5.18
C MET A 112 15.33 0.38 6.01
N MET A 113 15.03 0.39 7.31
CA MET A 113 15.24 -0.79 8.16
C MET A 113 14.41 -1.98 7.70
N THR A 114 13.17 -1.74 7.28
CA THR A 114 12.32 -2.80 6.73
C THR A 114 12.88 -3.34 5.42
N GLU A 115 13.34 -2.50 4.50
CA GLU A 115 13.99 -2.92 3.25
C GLU A 115 15.21 -3.80 3.49
N VAL A 116 16.07 -3.43 4.45
CA VAL A 116 17.22 -4.25 4.83
C VAL A 116 16.76 -5.61 5.35
N VAL A 117 15.76 -5.65 6.22
CA VAL A 117 15.18 -6.91 6.72
C VAL A 117 14.59 -7.73 5.55
N ILE A 118 13.88 -7.09 4.61
CA ILE A 118 13.33 -7.74 3.42
C ILE A 118 14.44 -8.45 2.64
N VAL A 119 15.52 -7.73 2.34
CA VAL A 119 16.66 -8.25 1.58
C VAL A 119 17.36 -9.39 2.33
N VAL A 120 17.60 -9.23 3.63
CA VAL A 120 18.26 -10.26 4.45
C VAL A 120 17.45 -11.54 4.49
N VAL A 121 16.14 -11.45 4.74
CA VAL A 121 15.31 -12.66 4.84
C VAL A 121 15.11 -13.29 3.46
N MET A 122 14.96 -12.49 2.40
CA MET A 122 14.90 -13.01 1.03
C MET A 122 16.19 -13.76 0.67
N ARG A 123 17.37 -13.20 0.98
CA ARG A 123 18.66 -13.88 0.78
C ARG A 123 18.74 -15.20 1.56
N LYS A 124 18.31 -15.18 2.82
CA LYS A 124 18.30 -16.39 3.67
C LYS A 124 17.37 -17.46 3.12
N ALA A 125 16.17 -17.09 2.68
CA ALA A 125 15.20 -18.01 2.09
C ALA A 125 15.73 -18.62 0.78
N MET A 126 16.36 -17.81 -0.07
CA MET A 126 16.99 -18.29 -1.31
C MET A 126 18.09 -19.32 -1.02
N PHE A 127 18.95 -19.05 -0.03
CA PHE A 127 20.02 -19.97 0.35
C PHE A 127 19.47 -21.30 0.89
N GLN A 128 18.42 -21.26 1.72
CA GLN A 128 17.81 -22.46 2.29
C GLN A 128 17.10 -23.33 1.25
N LEU A 129 16.47 -22.72 0.25
CA LEU A 129 15.74 -23.43 -0.79
C LEU A 129 16.65 -24.03 -1.87
N GLY A 130 17.94 -23.67 -1.90
CA GLY A 130 18.86 -24.07 -2.97
C GLY A 130 18.39 -23.62 -4.36
N CYS A 131 17.42 -22.71 -4.43
CA CYS A 131 16.90 -22.23 -5.70
C CYS A 131 17.91 -21.28 -6.32
N GLU A 132 18.36 -21.64 -7.51
CA GLU A 132 18.99 -20.69 -8.43
C GLU A 132 18.13 -19.42 -8.51
N PRO A 133 18.74 -18.23 -8.46
CA PRO A 133 18.04 -16.96 -8.47
C PRO A 133 17.24 -16.83 -9.77
N SER A 134 15.96 -17.20 -9.71
CA SER A 134 15.03 -17.01 -10.82
C SER A 134 15.09 -15.54 -11.25
N SER A 135 15.00 -15.29 -12.56
CA SER A 135 15.09 -13.93 -13.14
C SER A 135 14.10 -12.94 -12.49
N LEU A 136 13.01 -13.45 -11.93
CA LEU A 136 11.98 -12.70 -11.21
C LEU A 136 12.51 -12.04 -9.93
N SER A 137 13.40 -12.70 -9.19
CA SER A 137 14.01 -12.17 -7.96
C SER A 137 14.94 -10.98 -8.24
N LYS A 138 15.65 -10.99 -9.37
CA LYS A 138 16.56 -9.88 -9.75
C LYS A 138 15.80 -8.60 -10.06
N GLN A 139 14.68 -8.70 -10.80
CA GLN A 139 13.88 -7.53 -11.16
C GLN A 139 13.23 -6.89 -9.93
N PHE A 140 12.74 -7.69 -8.98
CA PHE A 140 12.23 -7.19 -7.70
C PHE A 140 13.32 -6.46 -6.91
N LEU A 141 14.52 -7.02 -6.84
CA LEU A 141 15.64 -6.42 -6.09
C LEU A 141 16.12 -5.10 -6.69
N VAL A 142 16.22 -4.99 -8.03
CA VAL A 142 16.56 -3.72 -8.70
C VAL A 142 15.53 -2.64 -8.40
N ARG A 143 14.24 -3.02 -8.41
CA ARG A 143 13.14 -2.10 -8.10
C ARG A 143 13.14 -1.65 -6.65
N LEU A 144 13.35 -2.59 -5.72
CA LEU A 144 13.49 -2.29 -4.30
C LEU A 144 14.65 -1.32 -4.07
N PHE A 145 15.80 -1.56 -4.71
CA PHE A 145 16.95 -0.67 -4.62
C PHE A 145 16.68 0.73 -5.21
N ALA A 146 16.01 0.81 -6.36
CA ALA A 146 15.63 2.08 -6.96
C ALA A 146 14.67 2.87 -6.05
N PHE A 147 13.68 2.20 -5.46
CA PHE A 147 12.77 2.81 -4.50
C PHE A 147 13.49 3.30 -3.23
N SER A 148 14.38 2.47 -2.68
CA SER A 148 15.25 2.80 -1.55
C SER A 148 16.11 4.04 -1.83
N ALA A 149 16.73 4.10 -3.02
CA ALA A 149 17.51 5.25 -3.45
C ALA A 149 16.65 6.52 -3.54
N CYS A 150 15.42 6.43 -4.04
CA CYS A 150 14.47 7.55 -4.04
C CYS A 150 14.14 8.00 -2.61
N ILE A 151 13.85 7.09 -1.68
CA ILE A 151 13.61 7.45 -0.26
C ILE A 151 14.83 8.13 0.35
N CYS A 152 16.03 7.61 0.09
CA CYS A 152 17.27 8.17 0.60
C CYS A 152 17.49 9.60 0.11
N LEU A 153 17.22 9.87 -1.18
CA LEU A 153 17.23 11.22 -1.73
C LEU A 153 16.24 12.13 -1.01
N VAL A 154 15.01 11.68 -0.75
CA VAL A 154 13.99 12.47 -0.04
C VAL A 154 14.43 12.83 1.37
N VAL A 155 15.05 11.90 2.08
CA VAL A 155 15.60 12.15 3.42
C VAL A 155 16.73 13.17 3.36
N CYS A 156 17.68 12.99 2.44
CA CYS A 156 18.77 13.95 2.25
C CYS A 156 18.25 15.36 1.96
N ILE A 157 17.23 15.46 1.11
CA ILE A 157 16.59 16.74 0.77
C ILE A 157 15.87 17.34 1.98
N SER A 158 15.17 16.51 2.74
CA SER A 158 14.45 16.93 3.95
C SER A 158 15.43 17.47 5.00
N ILE A 159 16.54 16.78 5.23
CA ILE A 159 17.61 17.22 6.14
C ILE A 159 18.28 18.50 5.62
N TYR A 160 18.58 18.56 4.32
CA TYR A 160 19.16 19.75 3.70
C TYR A 160 18.25 20.97 3.88
N SER A 161 16.94 20.79 3.75
CA SER A 161 15.95 21.86 3.93
C SER A 161 15.87 22.37 5.37
N LEU A 162 16.20 21.53 6.36
CA LEU A 162 16.31 21.94 7.77
C LEU A 162 17.58 22.77 8.04
N ILE A 163 18.69 22.43 7.38
CA ILE A 163 20.00 23.07 7.61
C ILE A 163 20.09 24.39 6.83
N SER A 164 19.61 24.39 5.59
CA SER A 164 19.69 25.51 4.66
C SER A 164 18.29 25.91 4.22
N PRO A 165 17.53 26.64 5.06
CA PRO A 165 16.22 27.13 4.66
C PRO A 165 16.36 27.95 3.38
N PRO A 166 15.65 27.60 2.30
CA PRO A 166 15.85 28.24 1.00
C PRO A 166 15.47 29.72 1.09
N VAL A 167 16.45 30.59 0.85
CA VAL A 167 16.25 32.03 0.72
C VAL A 167 15.92 32.32 -0.75
N GLY A 168 14.64 32.36 -1.09
CA GLY A 168 14.14 32.73 -2.43
C GLY A 168 13.57 31.57 -3.29
N GLY A 169 12.91 31.92 -4.40
CA GLY A 169 11.98 31.12 -5.24
C GLY A 169 12.43 29.77 -5.82
N THR A 170 13.58 29.23 -5.42
CA THR A 170 14.00 27.84 -5.75
C THR A 170 13.11 26.77 -5.10
N LEU A 171 12.24 27.16 -4.15
CA LEU A 171 11.21 26.33 -3.49
C LEU A 171 10.35 25.50 -4.45
N SER A 172 10.08 26.01 -5.66
CA SER A 172 9.26 25.32 -6.69
C SER A 172 9.77 23.93 -7.06
N ALA A 173 11.06 23.80 -7.38
CA ALA A 173 11.65 22.53 -7.81
C ALA A 173 11.63 21.49 -6.68
N TRP A 174 11.78 21.95 -5.44
CA TRP A 174 11.75 21.10 -4.24
C TRP A 174 10.40 20.42 -4.04
N TYR A 175 9.31 21.18 -4.17
CA TYR A 175 7.96 20.61 -4.04
C TYR A 175 7.65 19.60 -5.15
N ILE A 176 8.11 19.84 -6.38
CA ILE A 176 7.93 18.88 -7.48
C ILE A 176 8.65 17.56 -7.16
N LEU A 177 9.86 17.63 -6.63
CA LEU A 177 10.65 16.45 -6.28
C LEU A 177 10.03 15.66 -5.12
N LEU A 178 9.45 16.33 -4.12
CA LEU A 178 8.70 15.67 -3.05
C LEU A 178 7.45 14.94 -3.57
N ASN A 179 6.77 15.51 -4.56
CA ASN A 179 5.64 14.87 -5.23
C ASN A 179 6.05 13.74 -6.17
N ALA A 180 7.33 13.66 -6.57
CA ALA A 180 7.82 12.58 -7.41
C ALA A 180 7.85 11.24 -6.66
N VAL A 181 7.93 11.24 -5.34
CA VAL A 181 8.03 10.03 -4.51
C VAL A 181 6.83 9.09 -4.67
N PRO A 182 5.58 9.53 -4.48
CA PRO A 182 4.42 8.66 -4.71
C PRO A 182 4.35 8.19 -6.17
N ILE A 183 4.76 9.03 -7.14
CA ILE A 183 4.82 8.65 -8.55
C ILE A 183 5.85 7.54 -8.76
N CYS A 184 7.05 7.68 -8.21
CA CYS A 184 8.09 6.67 -8.22
C CYS A 184 7.60 5.38 -7.55
N GLY A 185 6.89 5.46 -6.42
CA GLY A 185 6.28 4.30 -5.77
C GLY A 185 5.30 3.58 -6.71
N VAL A 186 4.33 4.32 -7.28
CA VAL A 186 3.34 3.77 -8.22
C VAL A 186 4.02 3.18 -9.46
N VAL A 187 5.06 3.81 -9.99
CA VAL A 187 5.81 3.29 -11.14
C VAL A 187 6.56 2.01 -10.76
N THR A 188 7.21 1.99 -9.61
CA THR A 188 8.06 0.87 -9.18
C THR A 188 7.23 -0.37 -8.85
N PHE A 189 6.12 -0.19 -8.14
CA PHE A 189 5.21 -1.27 -7.75
C PHE A 189 4.18 -1.58 -8.84
N GLY A 190 3.60 -0.57 -9.49
CA GLY A 190 2.59 -0.74 -10.53
C GLY A 190 3.10 -1.37 -11.81
N THR A 191 4.40 -1.27 -12.12
CA THR A 191 5.00 -1.97 -13.27
C THR A 191 5.26 -3.46 -13.02
N GLN A 192 4.83 -4.04 -11.88
CA GLN A 192 4.94 -5.48 -11.66
C GLN A 192 4.13 -6.24 -12.70
N LYS A 193 4.81 -7.13 -13.43
CA LYS A 193 4.21 -7.93 -14.52
C LYS A 193 3.06 -8.78 -14.00
N ASP A 194 3.08 -9.17 -12.73
CA ASP A 194 2.03 -9.94 -12.08
C ASP A 194 0.77 -9.11 -11.83
N ILE A 195 0.92 -7.85 -11.39
CA ILE A 195 -0.19 -6.91 -11.26
C ILE A 195 -0.77 -6.59 -12.64
N LEU A 196 0.07 -6.27 -13.62
CA LEU A 196 -0.38 -6.06 -15.00
C LEU A 196 -1.11 -7.30 -15.52
N ARG A 197 -0.55 -8.51 -15.37
CA ARG A 197 -1.19 -9.75 -15.80
C ARG A 197 -2.54 -9.93 -15.12
N PHE A 198 -2.64 -9.72 -13.81
CA PHE A 198 -3.92 -9.81 -13.10
C PHE A 198 -4.97 -8.86 -13.69
N TYR A 199 -4.63 -7.59 -13.89
CA TYR A 199 -5.56 -6.60 -14.46
C TYR A 199 -5.91 -6.86 -15.93
N PHE A 200 -4.93 -7.24 -16.76
CA PHE A 200 -5.13 -7.49 -18.19
C PHE A 200 -5.79 -8.85 -18.47
N GLN A 201 -5.51 -9.89 -17.68
CA GLN A 201 -6.15 -11.21 -17.81
C GLN A 201 -7.58 -11.19 -17.29
N ARG A 202 -7.86 -10.48 -16.18
CA ARG A 202 -9.24 -10.29 -15.71
C ARG A 202 -10.14 -9.64 -16.76
N LYS A 203 -9.56 -8.80 -17.63
CA LYS A 203 -10.29 -8.17 -18.75
C LYS A 203 -10.50 -9.11 -19.94
N ARG A 204 -9.79 -10.24 -20.01
CA ARG A 204 -9.77 -11.17 -21.15
C ARG A 204 -10.74 -12.33 -21.01
N ASP A 205 -11.29 -12.56 -19.81
CA ASP A 205 -12.32 -13.57 -19.55
C ASP A 205 -13.71 -12.95 -19.26
N PRO A 206 -14.38 -12.34 -20.26
CA PRO A 206 -15.80 -12.01 -20.13
C PRO A 206 -16.70 -13.26 -20.13
N ASN A 207 -16.19 -14.43 -20.53
CA ASN A 207 -16.96 -15.66 -20.69
C ASN A 207 -17.06 -16.55 -19.44
N VAL A 208 -16.30 -16.29 -18.37
CA VAL A 208 -16.35 -17.11 -17.15
C VAL A 208 -17.69 -16.95 -16.42
N GLY A 209 -18.34 -15.78 -16.52
CA GLY A 209 -19.69 -15.57 -15.98
C GLY A 209 -20.78 -16.39 -16.70
N GLN A 210 -20.54 -16.80 -17.95
CA GLN A 210 -21.50 -17.60 -18.72
C GLN A 210 -21.39 -19.11 -18.38
N GLN A 211 -20.25 -19.54 -17.84
CA GLN A 211 -20.02 -20.94 -17.47
C GLN A 211 -20.61 -21.29 -16.10
N GLU A 212 -20.60 -20.35 -15.16
CA GLU A 212 -21.25 -20.51 -13.85
C GLU A 212 -22.78 -20.61 -13.99
N GLN A 213 -23.39 -19.82 -14.88
CA GLN A 213 -24.83 -19.93 -15.19
C GLN A 213 -25.20 -21.26 -15.88
N ARG A 214 -24.36 -21.80 -16.77
CA ARG A 214 -24.60 -23.13 -17.37
C ARG A 214 -24.51 -24.27 -16.37
N MET A 215 -23.61 -24.18 -15.39
CA MET A 215 -23.45 -25.23 -14.39
C MET A 215 -24.60 -25.24 -13.37
N VAL A 216 -25.16 -24.07 -13.04
CA VAL A 216 -26.37 -23.96 -12.21
C VAL A 216 -27.62 -24.43 -12.96
N GLN A 217 -27.73 -24.19 -14.27
CA GLN A 217 -28.84 -24.74 -15.07
C GLN A 217 -28.79 -26.27 -15.18
N LEU A 218 -27.62 -26.87 -15.44
CA LEU A 218 -27.52 -28.34 -15.51
C LEU A 218 -27.81 -29.01 -14.15
N SER A 219 -27.41 -28.40 -13.04
CA SER A 219 -27.69 -28.97 -11.71
C SER A 219 -29.16 -28.83 -11.28
N GLY A 220 -29.94 -27.92 -11.89
CA GLY A 220 -31.36 -27.76 -11.61
C GLY A 220 -32.25 -28.77 -12.34
N GLU A 221 -31.86 -29.20 -13.54
CA GLU A 221 -32.63 -30.16 -14.34
C GLU A 221 -32.52 -31.60 -13.83
N ASP A 222 -31.40 -31.99 -13.22
CA ASP A 222 -31.23 -33.36 -12.71
C ASP A 222 -31.88 -33.61 -11.33
N VAL A 223 -32.16 -32.55 -10.55
CA VAL A 223 -32.85 -32.69 -9.25
C VAL A 223 -34.37 -32.83 -9.41
N SER A 224 -34.94 -32.42 -10.55
CA SER A 224 -36.38 -32.55 -10.79
C SER A 224 -36.82 -33.94 -11.27
N ARG A 225 -35.90 -34.89 -11.51
CA ARG A 225 -36.24 -36.21 -12.09
C ARG A 225 -36.14 -37.41 -11.14
N ASN A 226 -35.65 -37.23 -9.90
CA ASN A 226 -35.42 -38.33 -8.96
C ASN A 226 -36.22 -38.25 -7.65
N SER A 227 -37.36 -37.56 -7.61
CA SER A 227 -38.34 -37.74 -6.54
C SER A 227 -39.23 -38.95 -6.83
N MET A 228 -38.65 -40.15 -6.72
CA MET A 228 -39.39 -41.41 -6.60
C MET A 228 -39.44 -41.75 -5.10
N PRO A 229 -40.62 -41.89 -4.47
CA PRO A 229 -40.72 -42.23 -3.07
C PRO A 229 -40.47 -43.73 -2.93
N LEU A 230 -39.31 -44.10 -2.39
CA LEU A 230 -39.09 -45.44 -1.85
C LEU A 230 -39.03 -45.35 -0.34
N ASP A 231 -40.09 -45.92 0.23
CA ASP A 231 -40.15 -46.51 1.56
C ASP A 231 -38.99 -47.46 1.83
N GLU A 232 -38.88 -47.83 3.12
CA GLU A 232 -38.03 -48.83 3.78
C GLU A 232 -36.77 -48.28 4.45
N SER A 233 -36.79 -48.10 5.77
CA SER A 233 -36.69 -49.17 6.79
C SER A 233 -35.32 -49.83 6.78
N GLY A 234 -34.50 -49.60 7.82
CA GLY A 234 -33.22 -50.31 7.91
C GLY A 234 -32.22 -49.79 8.94
N ASN A 235 -32.62 -49.80 10.21
CA ASN A 235 -31.83 -50.11 11.41
C ASN A 235 -30.31 -50.45 11.27
N GLY A 236 -29.44 -49.53 11.76
CA GLY A 236 -28.16 -49.77 12.48
C GLY A 236 -26.94 -50.36 11.72
N PRO A 237 -25.80 -50.62 12.40
CA PRO A 237 -25.06 -49.82 13.39
C PRO A 237 -23.54 -49.66 13.05
N SER A 238 -22.87 -48.78 13.80
CA SER A 238 -21.46 -48.86 14.27
C SER A 238 -20.33 -49.38 13.36
N ARG A 239 -19.34 -48.52 13.05
CA ARG A 239 -17.87 -48.81 12.89
C ARG A 239 -17.21 -47.59 12.21
N GLN A 240 -15.98 -47.16 12.44
CA GLN A 240 -14.86 -47.66 13.23
C GLN A 240 -13.85 -46.49 13.32
N THR A 241 -13.41 -46.18 14.53
CA THR A 241 -12.20 -45.40 14.81
C THR A 241 -10.97 -46.21 14.37
N VAL A 242 -10.20 -45.71 13.42
CA VAL A 242 -8.89 -46.24 12.98
C VAL A 242 -7.99 -45.01 12.77
N SER A 243 -7.10 -44.72 13.72
CA SER A 243 -5.74 -45.25 13.89
C SER A 243 -4.71 -44.22 13.42
N SER A 244 -4.09 -43.61 14.43
CA SER A 244 -2.69 -43.20 14.52
C SER A 244 -1.84 -43.31 13.27
N ARG A 245 -1.33 -42.16 12.79
CA ARG A 245 -0.14 -42.11 11.95
C ARG A 245 0.89 -41.21 12.59
N GLU A 246 1.72 -41.83 13.45
CA GLU A 246 3.04 -41.31 13.81
C GLU A 246 3.83 -41.03 12.53
N ARG A 247 4.41 -39.83 12.43
CA ARG A 247 5.45 -39.55 11.46
C ARG A 247 6.68 -39.06 12.21
N VAL A 248 7.54 -40.01 12.54
CA VAL A 248 8.93 -39.82 12.91
C VAL A 248 9.70 -39.49 11.63
N THR A 249 10.48 -38.41 11.63
CA THR A 249 11.55 -38.14 10.65
C THR A 249 12.48 -37.13 11.32
N SER A 250 13.35 -37.63 12.19
CA SER A 250 14.78 -37.87 11.93
C SER A 250 15.54 -36.56 11.66
N LEU A 251 16.11 -36.03 12.74
CA LEU A 251 17.32 -35.22 12.72
C LEU A 251 18.45 -36.01 12.05
N GLN A 252 19.23 -35.35 11.20
CA GLN A 252 20.66 -35.63 11.02
C GLN A 252 21.38 -34.36 10.50
N PRO A 253 22.71 -34.29 10.66
CA PRO A 253 23.42 -33.20 11.33
C PRO A 253 23.83 -32.01 10.46
#